data_AF-A0A7S3BZE8-F1
#
_entry.id   AF-A0A7S3BZE8-F1
#
_cell.length_a   1.000
_cell.length_b   1.000
_cell.length_c   1.000
_cell.angle_alpha   90.00
_cell.angle_beta   90.00
_cell.angle_gamma   90.00
#
_symmetry.space_group_name_H-M   'P 1'
#
loop_
_entity.id
_entity.type
_entity.pdbx_description
1 polymer ?
#
loop_
_entity_poly.entity_id
_entity_poly.type
_entity_poly.pdbx_seq_one_letter_code
_entity_poly.pdbx_strand_id
1 'polypeptide(L)'
;GGAAQTSEGDERPFAELWMGAHPSGMSQVVGGGEQAQAPTEGVSLREWLEAHGAEACLGSAVARRWGGALPMLFKVLSVRTALSIQAHPDKALAERLHKERPQVYKDDNHKPEMALALEPFEALCGFVEAAQLRNALSTHPELRECVGEANAANADAAAGNAEKERAA
;
A
#
# COMPACT_ATOMS: atom_id res chain seq x y z
N GLY A 1 19.19 17.72 -1.22
CA GLY A 1 19.94 16.73 -0.41
C GLY A 1 20.25 15.53 -1.28
N GLY A 2 21.53 15.16 -1.37
CA GLY A 2 22.19 14.11 -2.15
C GLY A 2 21.37 13.20 -3.06
N ALA A 3 21.55 13.34 -4.38
CA ALA A 3 21.36 12.23 -5.30
C ALA A 3 22.31 11.10 -4.88
N ALA A 4 21.76 9.93 -4.56
CA ALA A 4 22.57 8.73 -4.37
C ALA A 4 23.18 8.36 -5.73
N GLN A 5 24.41 8.81 -5.99
CA GLN A 5 25.25 8.19 -7.00
C GLN A 5 25.56 6.78 -6.50
N THR A 6 24.89 5.78 -7.08
CA THR A 6 25.24 4.38 -6.84
C THR A 6 26.50 4.08 -7.64
N SER A 7 27.65 3.98 -6.94
CA SER A 7 28.83 3.35 -7.50
C SER A 7 28.55 1.87 -7.77
N GLU A 8 29.03 1.32 -8.88
CA GLU A 8 29.05 -0.13 -9.09
C GLU A 8 29.69 -0.82 -7.87
N GLY A 9 28.97 -1.77 -7.26
CA GLY A 9 29.43 -2.51 -6.07
C GLY A 9 28.68 -2.21 -4.75
N ASP A 10 27.61 -1.41 -4.77
CA ASP A 10 26.77 -1.21 -3.57
C ASP A 10 25.86 -2.43 -3.33
N GLU A 11 26.27 -3.32 -2.41
CA GLU A 11 25.53 -4.53 -2.03
C GLU A 11 24.33 -4.27 -1.10
N ARG A 12 24.02 -3.00 -0.78
CA ARG A 12 22.89 -2.68 0.09
C ARG A 12 21.56 -3.05 -0.59
N PRO A 13 20.59 -3.60 0.17
CA PRO A 13 19.29 -3.93 -0.39
C PRO A 13 18.51 -2.67 -0.75
N PHE A 14 18.08 -2.58 -2.00
CA PHE A 14 17.12 -1.58 -2.46
C PHE A 14 15.72 -2.17 -2.36
N ALA A 15 14.91 -1.72 -1.39
CA ALA A 15 13.59 -2.30 -1.14
C ALA A 15 12.47 -1.55 -1.88
N GLU A 16 12.53 -0.22 -1.95
CA GLU A 16 11.45 0.60 -2.51
C GLU A 16 12.02 1.76 -3.33
N LEU A 17 11.48 1.97 -4.53
CA LEU A 17 11.63 3.21 -5.30
C LEU A 17 10.35 4.03 -5.16
N TRP A 18 10.46 5.26 -4.65
CA TRP A 18 9.31 6.15 -4.40
C TRP A 18 9.16 7.18 -5.52
N MET A 19 7.95 7.26 -6.07
CA MET A 19 7.59 8.22 -7.11
C MET A 19 6.35 8.99 -6.67
N GLY A 20 6.54 10.27 -6.35
CA GLY A 20 5.46 11.15 -5.91
C GLY A 20 5.94 12.29 -5.01
N ALA A 21 4.99 12.93 -4.35
CA ALA A 21 5.23 14.13 -3.54
C ALA A 21 5.18 13.88 -2.02
N HIS A 22 5.48 12.64 -1.58
CA HIS A 22 5.42 12.27 -0.18
C HIS A 22 6.64 12.81 0.60
N PRO A 23 6.49 13.42 1.80
CA PRO A 23 7.60 14.02 2.54
C PRO A 23 8.79 13.09 2.81
N SER A 24 8.54 11.81 3.11
CA SER A 24 9.60 10.81 3.38
C SER A 24 10.41 10.36 2.15
N GLY A 25 9.95 10.67 0.94
CA GLY A 25 10.53 10.18 -0.30
C GLY A 25 10.16 11.08 -1.48
N MET A 26 10.35 12.39 -1.30
CA MET A 26 9.93 13.42 -2.23
C MET A 26 10.72 13.31 -3.55
N SER A 27 10.02 13.06 -4.66
CA SER A 27 10.64 13.07 -5.98
C SER A 27 11.07 14.48 -6.39
N GLN A 28 12.09 14.55 -7.25
CA GLN A 28 12.59 15.80 -7.81
C GLN A 28 12.32 15.86 -9.31
N VAL A 29 11.93 17.03 -9.79
CA VAL A 29 11.87 17.37 -11.20
C VAL A 29 13.23 17.92 -11.59
N VAL A 30 13.92 17.20 -12.48
CA VAL A 30 15.21 17.59 -13.04
C VAL A 30 15.02 18.07 -14.47
N GLY A 31 15.74 19.11 -14.89
CA GLY A 31 15.69 19.58 -16.27
C GLY A 31 16.36 18.64 -17.25
N GLY A 32 15.65 18.26 -18.31
CA GLY A 32 16.09 17.21 -19.23
C GLY A 32 15.47 17.24 -20.63
N GLY A 33 15.17 18.41 -21.19
CA GLY A 33 14.73 18.52 -22.59
C GLY A 33 14.97 19.91 -23.17
N GLU A 34 15.38 19.96 -24.44
CA GLU A 34 15.75 21.18 -25.19
C GLU A 34 14.67 22.28 -25.27
N GLN A 35 13.45 22.02 -24.79
CA GLN A 35 12.29 22.94 -24.95
C GLN A 35 11.53 23.29 -23.66
N ALA A 36 11.97 22.86 -22.47
CA ALA A 36 11.30 23.25 -21.23
C ALA A 36 12.16 24.21 -20.42
N GLN A 37 11.53 25.24 -19.84
CA GLN A 37 12.06 26.09 -18.77
C GLN A 37 12.27 25.27 -17.49
N ALA A 38 13.03 24.19 -17.60
CA ALA A 38 13.30 23.30 -16.51
C ALA A 38 14.46 23.85 -15.68
N PRO A 39 14.42 23.70 -14.36
CA PRO A 39 15.39 24.31 -13.47
C PRO A 39 16.75 23.61 -13.63
N THR A 40 17.81 24.41 -13.57
CA THR A 40 19.22 23.99 -13.68
C THR A 40 19.65 23.08 -12.52
N GLU A 41 18.92 23.12 -11.40
CA GLU A 41 19.05 22.20 -10.26
C GLU A 41 17.68 21.57 -9.98
N GLY A 42 17.65 20.32 -9.51
CA GLY A 42 16.41 19.60 -9.27
C GLY A 42 15.52 20.29 -8.23
N VAL A 43 14.26 20.53 -8.58
CA VAL A 43 13.23 21.11 -7.68
C VAL A 43 12.31 19.99 -7.17
N SER A 44 11.74 20.10 -5.96
CA SER A 44 10.82 19.06 -5.51
C SER A 44 9.56 19.02 -6.37
N LEU A 45 8.96 17.83 -6.52
CA LEU A 45 7.71 17.67 -7.25
C LEU A 45 6.58 18.53 -6.64
N ARG A 46 6.55 18.69 -5.32
CA ARG A 46 5.58 19.55 -4.64
C ARG A 46 5.73 21.01 -5.08
N GLU A 47 6.94 21.57 -4.96
CA GLU A 47 7.22 22.96 -5.34
C GLU A 47 6.94 23.17 -6.84
N TRP A 48 7.25 22.19 -7.68
CA TRP A 48 6.93 22.24 -9.11
C TRP A 48 5.43 22.35 -9.37
N LEU A 49 4.61 21.53 -8.71
CA LEU A 49 3.14 21.56 -8.82
C LEU A 49 2.56 22.90 -8.35
N GLU A 50 3.10 23.46 -7.26
CA GLU A 50 2.68 24.77 -6.73
C GLU A 50 3.04 25.91 -7.70
N ALA A 51 4.26 25.91 -8.25
CA ALA A 51 4.74 26.95 -9.15
C ALA A 51 4.07 26.94 -10.54
N HIS A 52 3.69 25.77 -11.05
CA HIS A 52 3.10 25.62 -12.39
C HIS A 52 1.57 25.50 -12.39
N GLY A 53 0.95 25.59 -11.21
CA GLY A 53 -0.49 25.48 -11.02
C GLY A 53 -0.97 24.03 -11.03
N ALA A 54 -1.40 23.54 -9.87
CA ALA A 54 -1.82 22.16 -9.69
C ALA A 54 -2.98 21.74 -10.62
N GLU A 55 -3.91 22.64 -10.99
CA GLU A 55 -4.97 22.31 -11.96
C GLU A 55 -4.39 21.99 -13.36
N ALA A 56 -3.33 22.67 -13.78
CA ALA A 56 -2.69 22.42 -15.07
C ALA A 56 -1.90 21.10 -15.06
N CYS A 57 -1.26 20.76 -13.94
CA CYS A 57 -0.46 19.54 -13.83
C CYS A 57 -1.29 18.27 -13.53
N LEU A 58 -2.30 18.36 -12.66
CA LEU A 58 -3.08 17.21 -12.17
C LEU A 58 -4.46 17.10 -12.81
N GLY A 59 -4.90 18.14 -13.53
CA GLY A 59 -6.28 18.31 -13.96
C GLY A 59 -7.16 18.91 -12.86
N SER A 60 -8.15 19.70 -13.28
CA SER A 60 -9.02 20.47 -12.38
C SER A 60 -9.79 19.60 -11.37
N ALA A 61 -10.29 18.44 -11.81
CA ALA A 61 -11.04 17.53 -10.94
C ALA A 61 -10.20 17.00 -9.77
N VAL A 62 -8.95 16.59 -10.03
CA VAL A 62 -8.04 16.06 -9.01
C VAL A 62 -7.57 17.19 -8.10
N ALA A 63 -7.10 18.29 -8.68
CA ALA A 63 -6.59 19.42 -7.93
C ALA A 63 -7.63 20.01 -6.97
N ARG A 64 -8.90 20.15 -7.39
CA ARG A 64 -9.97 20.65 -6.51
C ARG A 64 -10.31 19.67 -5.40
N ARG A 65 -10.37 18.37 -5.71
CA ARG A 65 -10.72 17.34 -4.73
C ARG A 65 -9.66 17.20 -3.63
N TRP A 66 -8.39 17.40 -3.97
CA TRP A 66 -7.26 17.12 -3.08
C TRP A 66 -6.42 18.35 -2.74
N GLY A 67 -6.97 19.55 -2.93
CA GLY A 67 -6.30 20.81 -2.56
C GLY A 67 -4.97 21.05 -3.30
N GLY A 68 -4.85 20.58 -4.54
CA GLY A 68 -3.64 20.66 -5.35
C GLY A 68 -2.55 19.64 -5.01
N ALA A 69 -2.78 18.76 -4.03
CA ALA A 69 -1.85 17.68 -3.70
C ALA A 69 -2.00 16.48 -4.65
N LEU A 70 -0.89 15.80 -4.93
CA LEU A 70 -0.89 14.51 -5.63
C LEU A 70 -1.50 13.43 -4.69
N PRO A 71 -2.65 12.83 -5.03
CA PRO A 71 -3.40 11.98 -4.10
C PRO A 71 -2.93 10.51 -4.07
N MET A 72 -1.72 10.25 -4.55
CA MET A 72 -1.16 8.91 -4.62
C MET A 72 0.35 8.93 -4.41
N LEU A 73 0.87 7.81 -3.95
CA LEU A 73 2.29 7.50 -3.93
C LEU A 73 2.50 6.24 -4.77
N PHE A 74 3.28 6.37 -5.84
CA PHE A 74 3.63 5.24 -6.67
C PHE A 74 4.95 4.62 -6.18
N LYS A 75 5.03 3.29 -6.19
CA LYS A 75 6.21 2.56 -5.74
C LYS A 75 6.55 1.40 -6.67
N VAL A 76 7.85 1.15 -6.81
CA VAL A 76 8.36 -0.18 -7.23
C VAL A 76 8.95 -0.84 -5.99
N LEU A 77 8.52 -2.06 -5.72
CA LEU A 77 8.95 -2.85 -4.56
C LEU A 77 9.85 -4.00 -5.03
N SER A 78 11.01 -4.13 -4.42
CA SER A 78 11.90 -5.29 -4.57
C SER A 78 11.91 -6.05 -3.24
N VAL A 79 11.10 -7.12 -3.20
CA VAL A 79 10.78 -7.84 -1.97
C VAL A 79 11.63 -9.10 -1.85
N ARG A 80 12.64 -9.07 -0.97
CA ARG A 80 13.51 -10.23 -0.70
C ARG A 80 12.97 -11.16 0.39
N THR A 81 12.23 -10.61 1.35
CA THR A 81 11.67 -11.35 2.49
C THR A 81 10.22 -10.97 2.69
N ALA A 82 9.41 -11.88 3.23
CA ALA A 82 8.01 -11.62 3.53
C ALA A 82 7.85 -10.35 4.39
N LEU A 83 6.95 -9.48 3.97
CA LEU A 83 6.57 -8.27 4.71
C LEU A 83 5.57 -8.64 5.81
N SER A 84 5.37 -7.72 6.76
CA SER A 84 4.36 -7.91 7.81
C SER A 84 2.96 -8.08 7.22
N ILE A 85 2.13 -8.91 7.84
CA ILE A 85 0.71 -8.98 7.55
C ILE A 85 0.08 -7.64 7.98
N GLN A 86 -0.67 -7.02 7.08
CA GLN A 86 -1.20 -5.68 7.25
C GLN A 86 -2.69 -5.62 6.90
N ALA A 87 -3.40 -4.73 7.59
CA ALA A 87 -4.75 -4.31 7.25
C ALA A 87 -4.83 -2.80 7.43
N HIS A 88 -5.51 -2.13 6.51
CA HIS A 88 -5.71 -0.68 6.56
C HIS A 88 -7.15 -0.37 7.00
N PRO A 89 -7.34 0.58 7.93
CA PRO A 89 -8.66 1.03 8.28
C PRO A 89 -9.34 1.73 7.11
N ASP A 90 -10.68 1.68 7.08
CA ASP A 90 -11.46 2.59 6.25
C ASP A 90 -11.34 4.04 6.75
N LYS A 91 -11.95 5.00 6.03
CA LYS A 91 -11.78 6.42 6.33
C LYS A 91 -12.30 6.78 7.73
N ALA A 92 -13.49 6.29 8.07
CA ALA A 92 -14.13 6.61 9.36
C ALA A 92 -13.32 6.04 10.52
N LEU A 93 -12.79 4.82 10.37
CA LEU A 93 -11.95 4.18 11.37
C LEU A 93 -10.58 4.88 11.48
N ALA A 94 -9.98 5.30 10.35
CA ALA A 94 -8.72 6.04 10.34
C ALA A 94 -8.81 7.36 11.10
N GLU A 95 -9.86 8.16 10.85
CA GLU A 95 -10.12 9.42 11.56
C GLU A 95 -10.23 9.21 13.08
N ARG A 96 -10.98 8.20 13.50
CA ARG A 96 -11.14 7.86 14.91
C ARG A 96 -9.82 7.43 15.55
N LEU A 97 -9.07 6.53 14.88
CA LEU A 97 -7.82 6.00 15.38
C LEU A 97 -6.71 7.05 15.43
N HIS A 98 -6.65 7.98 14.46
CA HIS A 98 -5.74 9.11 14.48
C HIS A 98 -6.02 10.02 15.68
N LYS A 99 -7.29 10.32 15.96
CA LYS A 99 -7.68 11.13 17.12
C LYS A 99 -7.36 10.45 18.45
N GLU A 100 -7.63 9.15 18.58
CA GLU A 100 -7.43 8.39 19.82
C GLU A 100 -5.95 8.07 20.07
N ARG A 101 -5.17 7.79 19.02
CA ARG A 101 -3.81 7.27 19.09
C ARG A 101 -2.90 7.88 18.01
N PRO A 102 -2.70 9.22 17.99
CA PRO A 102 -1.97 9.93 16.92
C PRO A 102 -0.50 9.51 16.77
N GLN A 103 0.11 8.99 17.84
CA GLN A 103 1.46 8.45 17.81
C GLN A 103 1.57 7.13 17.02
N VAL A 104 0.48 6.36 16.91
CA VAL A 104 0.42 5.08 16.18
C VAL A 104 -0.15 5.28 14.77
N TYR A 105 -1.26 6.02 14.65
CA TYR A 105 -1.90 6.33 13.37
C TYR A 105 -1.52 7.75 12.98
N LYS A 106 -0.62 7.90 12.01
CA LYS A 106 0.07 9.18 11.72
C LYS A 106 -0.80 10.20 10.98
N ASP A 107 -1.85 9.72 10.33
CA ASP A 107 -2.82 10.52 9.59
C ASP A 107 -4.23 9.93 9.72
N ASP A 108 -5.22 10.68 9.28
CA ASP A 108 -6.64 10.35 9.36
C ASP A 108 -7.15 9.63 8.12
N ASN A 109 -6.29 9.17 7.21
CA ASN A 109 -6.71 8.71 5.90
C ASN A 109 -6.82 7.20 5.78
N HIS A 110 -7.74 6.74 4.93
CA HIS A 110 -7.71 5.36 4.47
C HIS A 110 -6.55 5.18 3.49
N LYS A 111 -6.04 3.96 3.40
CA LYS A 111 -4.90 3.62 2.53
C LYS A 111 -5.29 2.50 1.57
N PRO A 112 -6.00 2.82 0.48
CA PRO A 112 -6.29 1.85 -0.55
C PRO A 112 -5.00 1.58 -1.35
N GLU A 113 -4.68 0.32 -1.55
CA GLU A 113 -3.46 -0.11 -2.22
C GLU A 113 -3.79 -1.03 -3.41
N MET A 114 -2.97 -0.96 -4.45
CA MET A 114 -3.04 -1.81 -5.61
C MET A 114 -1.62 -2.27 -5.96
N ALA A 115 -1.43 -3.58 -6.09
CA ALA A 115 -0.17 -4.17 -6.50
C ALA A 115 -0.28 -4.70 -7.94
N LEU A 116 0.74 -4.41 -8.75
CA LEU A 116 0.91 -4.97 -10.09
C LEU A 116 2.24 -5.73 -10.12
N ALA A 117 2.17 -7.02 -10.43
CA ALA A 117 3.34 -7.88 -10.50
C ALA A 117 4.18 -7.56 -11.75
N LEU A 118 5.45 -7.18 -11.57
CA LEU A 118 6.42 -7.01 -12.65
C LEU A 118 7.18 -8.31 -12.95
N GLU A 119 7.28 -9.18 -11.94
CA GLU A 119 7.89 -10.51 -11.94
C GLU A 119 6.96 -11.47 -11.18
N PRO A 120 7.19 -12.80 -11.18
CA PRO A 120 6.43 -13.72 -10.31
C PRO A 120 6.37 -13.21 -8.87
N PHE A 121 5.14 -13.09 -8.36
CA PHE A 121 4.87 -12.43 -7.09
C PHE A 121 3.87 -13.26 -6.28
N GLU A 122 4.18 -13.43 -4.99
CA GLU A 122 3.32 -14.14 -4.03
C GLU A 122 2.79 -13.16 -2.98
N ALA A 123 1.51 -13.29 -2.64
CA ALA A 123 0.87 -12.46 -1.64
C ALA A 123 -0.18 -13.22 -0.85
N LEU A 124 -0.33 -12.83 0.42
CA LEU A 124 -1.50 -13.15 1.23
C LEU A 124 -2.53 -12.02 1.06
N CYS A 125 -3.72 -12.36 0.60
CA CYS A 125 -4.79 -11.39 0.38
C CYS A 125 -6.15 -11.99 0.79
N GLY A 126 -6.76 -11.40 1.81
CA GLY A 126 -8.05 -11.86 2.33
C GLY A 126 -7.97 -13.15 3.14
N PHE A 127 -9.13 -13.61 3.59
CA PHE A 127 -9.28 -14.91 4.23
C PHE A 127 -9.50 -16.01 3.19
N VAL A 128 -9.08 -17.22 3.52
CA VAL A 128 -9.41 -18.42 2.74
C VAL A 128 -10.90 -18.74 2.84
N GLU A 129 -11.40 -19.56 1.91
CA GLU A 129 -12.77 -20.06 1.96
C GLU A 129 -13.01 -20.93 3.20
N ALA A 130 -14.26 -20.97 3.68
CA ALA A 130 -14.63 -21.74 4.87
C ALA A 130 -14.22 -23.21 4.77
N ALA A 131 -14.36 -23.83 3.59
CA ALA A 131 -13.94 -25.21 3.35
C ALA A 131 -12.41 -25.40 3.46
N GLN A 132 -11.63 -24.42 3.01
CA GLN A 132 -10.17 -24.45 3.14
C GLN A 132 -9.75 -24.27 4.60
N LEU A 133 -10.43 -23.38 5.34
CA LEU A 133 -10.22 -23.21 6.78
C LEU A 133 -10.54 -24.48 7.56
N ARG A 134 -11.69 -25.12 7.28
CA ARG A 134 -12.06 -26.43 7.84
C ARG A 134 -10.96 -27.46 7.59
N ASN A 135 -10.49 -27.55 6.34
CA ASN A 135 -9.43 -28.48 5.99
C ASN A 135 -8.14 -28.20 6.79
N ALA A 136 -7.71 -26.94 6.87
CA ALA A 136 -6.54 -26.54 7.65
C ALA A 136 -6.67 -26.93 9.14
N LEU A 137 -7.83 -26.69 9.76
CA LEU A 137 -8.11 -27.06 11.15
C LEU A 137 -8.15 -28.58 11.36
N SER A 138 -8.59 -29.36 10.37
CA SER A 138 -8.62 -30.83 10.49
C SER A 138 -7.24 -31.47 10.29
N THR A 139 -6.36 -30.81 9.56
CA THR A 139 -5.03 -31.33 9.17
C THR A 139 -3.90 -30.83 10.05
N HIS A 140 -4.11 -29.76 10.81
CA HIS A 140 -3.10 -29.14 11.68
C HIS A 140 -3.67 -29.03 13.11
N PRO A 141 -3.41 -30.01 13.99
CA PRO A 141 -3.93 -30.03 15.36
C PRO A 141 -3.53 -28.80 16.17
N GLU A 142 -2.33 -28.24 15.94
CA GLU A 142 -1.84 -27.04 16.63
C GLU A 142 -2.69 -25.82 16.30
N LEU A 143 -3.13 -25.69 15.05
CA LEU A 143 -4.02 -24.60 14.64
C LEU A 143 -5.41 -24.76 15.27
N ARG A 144 -5.91 -26.00 15.34
CA ARG A 144 -7.19 -26.30 16.01
C ARG A 144 -7.15 -25.98 17.49
N GLU A 145 -6.05 -26.34 18.16
CA GLU A 145 -5.83 -26.02 19.56
C GLU A 145 -5.79 -24.50 19.78
N CYS A 146 -5.08 -23.75 18.92
CA CYS A 146 -5.00 -22.28 19.03
C CYS A 146 -6.35 -21.58 18.92
N VAL A 147 -7.25 -22.04 18.04
CA VAL A 147 -8.58 -21.41 17.89
C VAL A 147 -9.60 -21.94 18.90
N GLY A 148 -9.37 -23.12 19.46
CA GLY A 148 -10.28 -23.80 20.38
C GLY A 148 -11.48 -24.46 19.69
N GLU A 149 -12.02 -25.50 20.34
CA GLU A 149 -13.07 -26.37 19.78
C GLU A 149 -14.35 -25.62 19.37
N ALA A 150 -14.75 -24.60 20.13
CA ALA A 150 -15.95 -23.81 19.81
C ALA A 150 -15.81 -23.06 18.48
N ASN A 151 -14.64 -22.46 18.21
CA ASN A 151 -14.40 -21.74 16.95
C ASN A 151 -14.18 -22.72 15.79
N ALA A 152 -13.54 -23.86 16.05
CA ALA A 152 -13.39 -24.90 15.05
C ALA A 152 -14.75 -25.44 14.58
N ALA A 153 -15.67 -25.70 15.52
CA ALA A 153 -17.04 -26.11 15.19
C ALA A 153 -17.80 -25.06 14.37
N ASN A 154 -17.58 -23.76 14.63
CA ASN A 154 -18.16 -22.69 13.82
C ASN A 154 -17.63 -22.70 12.38
N ALA A 155 -16.34 -22.97 12.18
CA ALA A 155 -15.75 -23.09 10.84
C ALA A 155 -16.33 -24.29 10.08
N ASP A 156 -16.54 -25.43 10.76
CA ASP A 156 -17.17 -26.62 10.18
C ASP A 156 -18.60 -26.32 9.70
N ALA A 157 -19.39 -25.62 10.52
CA ALA A 157 -20.75 -25.21 10.19
C ALA A 157 -20.79 -24.22 9.01
N ALA A 158 -19.90 -23.24 8.98
CA ALA A 158 -19.80 -22.27 7.88
C ALA A 158 -19.47 -22.95 6.55
N ALA A 159 -18.55 -23.92 6.55
CA ALA A 159 -18.21 -24.70 5.37
C ALA A 159 -19.41 -25.52 4.85
N GLY A 160 -20.16 -26.17 5.76
CA GLY A 160 -21.34 -26.95 5.39
C GLY A 160 -22.49 -26.10 4.82
N ASN A 161 -22.64 -24.85 5.27
CA ASN A 161 -23.64 -23.93 4.71
C ASN A 161 -23.25 -23.46 3.29
N ALA A 162 -21.99 -23.08 3.09
CA ALA A 162 -21.47 -22.65 1.79
C ALA A 162 -21.58 -23.76 0.72
N GLU A 163 -21.38 -25.01 1.11
CA GLU A 163 -21.57 -26.17 0.23
C GLU A 163 -23.03 -26.35 -0.19
N LYS A 164 -23.99 -26.13 0.71
CA LYS A 164 -25.43 -26.20 0.41
C LYS A 164 -25.86 -25.08 -0.52
N GLU A 165 -25.38 -23.86 -0.31
CA GLU A 165 -25.68 -22.71 -1.16
C GLU A 165 -25.16 -22.87 -2.59
N ARG A 166 -23.98 -23.49 -2.77
CA ARG A 166 -23.44 -23.78 -4.11
C ARG A 166 -24.19 -24.92 -4.83
N ALA A 167 -24.88 -25.77 -4.09
CA ALA A 167 -25.62 -26.91 -4.64
C ALA A 167 -27.10 -26.58 -4.97
N ALA A 168 -27.58 -25.40 -4.56
CA ALA A 168 -28.93 -24.88 -4.84
C ALA A 168 -28.95 -23.98 -6.08
#